data_AF-A0A8X6Z126-F1
#
_entry.id   AF-A0A8X6Z126-F1
#
_cell.length_a   1.000
_cell.length_b   1.000
_cell.length_c   1.000
_cell.angle_alpha   90.00
_cell.angle_beta   90.00
_cell.angle_gamma   90.00
#
_symmetry.space_group_name_H-M   'P 1'
#
loop_
_entity.id
_entity.type
_entity.pdbx_description
1 polymer ?
#
loop_
_entity_poly.entity_id
_entity_poly.type
_entity_poly.pdbx_seq_one_letter_code
_entity_poly.pdbx_strand_id
1 'polypeptide(L)'
;MQAKEKNGASSIAWFKLAQFVTTKEKEKALGLYKLLSYSIDNKAYSLQVEADLFLAFEDYEVAMTKYQQAALLYKKEKNLVLAASVYEHLTTLQPENPHFLSTLIEVYARLEWEEKVEERFNKLIENYKNNKINKDVLLNTIDQIRNVFADENKESSLKKFVAFVNIKAPEFAT
;
A
#
# COMPACT_ATOMS: atom_id res chain seq x y z
N MET A 1 6.39 2.55 -39.44
CA MET A 1 6.42 4.02 -39.23
C MET A 1 5.42 4.54 -38.17
N GLN A 2 4.51 3.72 -37.61
CA GLN A 2 3.43 4.17 -36.70
C GLN A 2 3.78 4.29 -35.20
N ALA A 3 4.98 3.86 -34.76
CA ALA A 3 5.33 3.85 -33.33
C ALA A 3 5.79 5.21 -32.78
N LYS A 4 6.25 6.14 -33.64
CA LYS A 4 6.82 7.43 -33.21
C LYS A 4 5.77 8.48 -32.83
N GLU A 5 4.62 8.49 -33.50
CA GLU A 5 3.56 9.49 -33.24
C GLU A 5 2.73 9.18 -32.00
N LYS A 6 2.52 7.89 -31.68
CA LYS A 6 1.72 7.45 -30.54
C LYS A 6 2.30 7.92 -29.19
N ASN A 7 3.63 7.98 -29.07
CA ASN A 7 4.31 8.41 -27.85
C ASN A 7 4.26 9.93 -27.65
N GLY A 8 4.30 10.72 -28.74
CA GLY A 8 4.21 12.18 -28.67
C GLY A 8 2.85 12.65 -28.17
N ALA A 9 1.76 12.11 -28.73
CA ALA A 9 0.40 12.46 -28.33
C ALA A 9 0.09 12.08 -26.86
N SER A 10 0.55 10.91 -26.40
CA SER A 10 0.40 10.49 -25.01
C SER A 10 1.15 11.43 -24.06
N SER A 11 2.39 11.79 -24.37
CA SER A 11 3.17 12.72 -23.54
C SER A 11 2.50 14.10 -23.40
N ILE A 12 1.93 14.63 -24.49
CA ILE A 12 1.20 15.92 -24.47
C ILE A 12 -0.05 15.84 -23.59
N ALA A 13 -0.78 14.72 -23.63
CA ALA A 13 -1.97 14.55 -22.81
C ALA A 13 -1.64 14.46 -21.31
N TRP A 14 -0.54 13.80 -20.94
CA TRP A 14 -0.05 13.81 -19.54
C TRP A 14 0.39 15.21 -19.08
N PHE A 15 1.06 15.99 -19.93
CA PHE A 15 1.35 17.39 -19.62
C PHE A 15 0.09 18.22 -19.45
N LYS A 16 -0.93 18.00 -20.28
CA LYS A 16 -2.21 18.71 -20.17
C LYS A 16 -2.95 18.34 -18.88
N LEU A 17 -2.90 17.06 -18.48
CA LEU A 17 -3.44 16.60 -17.21
C LEU A 17 -2.75 17.31 -16.04
N ALA A 18 -1.42 17.36 -16.03
CA ALA A 18 -0.64 18.06 -15.01
C ALA A 18 -0.98 19.56 -14.94
N GLN A 19 -1.20 20.21 -16.10
CA GLN A 19 -1.67 21.59 -16.17
C GLN A 19 -3.02 21.75 -15.47
N PHE A 20 -4.01 20.89 -15.76
CA PHE A 20 -5.33 20.96 -15.11
C PHE A 20 -5.27 20.73 -13.60
N VAL A 21 -4.36 19.87 -13.12
CA VAL A 21 -4.13 19.70 -11.68
C VAL A 21 -3.58 20.98 -11.06
N THR A 22 -2.62 21.63 -11.72
CA THR A 22 -1.99 22.87 -11.23
C THR A 22 -2.98 24.04 -11.23
N THR A 23 -3.87 24.12 -12.23
CA THR A 23 -4.93 25.13 -12.30
C THR A 23 -6.19 24.78 -11.50
N LYS A 24 -6.17 23.66 -10.75
CA LYS A 24 -7.28 23.16 -9.93
C LYS A 24 -8.58 22.89 -10.73
N GLU A 25 -8.46 22.59 -12.02
CA GLU A 25 -9.56 22.28 -12.93
C GLU A 25 -9.96 20.78 -12.85
N LYS A 26 -10.53 20.36 -11.71
CA LYS A 26 -10.84 18.96 -11.37
C LYS A 26 -11.62 18.20 -12.45
N GLU A 27 -12.74 18.73 -12.93
CA GLU A 27 -13.59 18.03 -13.91
C GLU A 27 -12.87 17.74 -15.23
N LYS A 28 -12.08 18.71 -15.70
CA LYS A 28 -11.28 18.55 -16.93
C LYS A 28 -10.14 17.56 -16.73
N ALA A 29 -9.49 17.60 -15.57
CA ALA A 29 -8.46 16.62 -15.22
C ALA A 29 -9.03 15.20 -15.19
N LEU A 30 -10.13 14.97 -14.47
CA LEU A 30 -10.77 13.65 -14.38
C LEU A 30 -11.33 13.18 -15.74
N GLY A 31 -11.91 14.09 -16.53
CA GLY A 31 -12.38 13.79 -17.87
C GLY A 31 -11.24 13.35 -18.80
N LEU A 32 -10.11 14.07 -18.79
CA LEU A 32 -8.93 13.72 -19.57
C LEU A 32 -8.30 12.41 -19.08
N TYR A 33 -8.21 12.24 -17.75
CA TYR A 33 -7.68 11.02 -17.15
C TYR A 33 -8.49 9.78 -17.54
N LYS A 34 -9.83 9.87 -17.56
CA LYS A 34 -10.69 8.77 -18.01
C LYS A 34 -10.40 8.34 -19.44
N LEU A 35 -10.00 9.25 -20.32
CA LEU A 35 -9.59 8.91 -21.69
C LEU A 35 -8.21 8.25 -21.72
N LEU A 36 -7.28 8.78 -20.92
CA LEU A 36 -5.92 8.23 -20.80
C LEU A 36 -5.91 6.83 -20.18
N SER A 37 -6.79 6.56 -19.21
CA SER A 37 -6.82 5.29 -18.49
C SER A 37 -7.16 4.09 -19.40
N TYR A 38 -7.85 4.30 -20.52
CA TYR A 38 -8.05 3.25 -21.54
C TYR A 38 -6.76 2.80 -22.22
N SER A 39 -5.69 3.60 -22.16
CA SER A 39 -4.36 3.26 -22.68
C SER A 39 -3.42 2.65 -21.62
N ILE A 40 -3.88 2.54 -20.37
CA ILE A 40 -3.13 1.96 -19.27
C ILE A 40 -3.56 0.50 -19.10
N ASP A 41 -2.68 -0.43 -19.47
CA ASP A 41 -2.98 -1.87 -19.36
C ASP A 41 -3.06 -2.34 -17.90
N ASN A 42 -2.26 -1.74 -17.00
CA ASN A 42 -2.24 -2.11 -15.59
C ASN A 42 -3.36 -1.39 -14.82
N LYS A 43 -4.42 -2.14 -14.48
CA LYS A 43 -5.57 -1.61 -13.75
C LYS A 43 -5.23 -1.12 -12.33
N ALA A 44 -4.30 -1.77 -11.63
CA ALA A 44 -3.88 -1.32 -10.29
C ALA A 44 -3.17 0.03 -10.37
N TYR A 45 -2.31 0.20 -11.36
CA TYR A 45 -1.63 1.48 -11.62
C TYR A 45 -2.62 2.57 -12.01
N SER A 46 -3.61 2.24 -12.86
CA SER A 46 -4.70 3.16 -13.19
C SER A 46 -5.48 3.60 -11.94
N LEU A 47 -5.79 2.69 -11.01
CA LEU A 47 -6.44 3.06 -9.75
C LEU A 47 -5.54 3.94 -8.86
N GLN A 48 -4.24 3.68 -8.84
CA GLN A 48 -3.28 4.50 -8.09
C GLN A 48 -3.21 5.93 -8.64
N VAL A 49 -3.08 6.11 -9.96
CA VAL A 49 -3.06 7.45 -10.58
C VAL A 49 -4.39 8.18 -10.39
N GLU A 50 -5.51 7.45 -10.43
CA GLU A 50 -6.82 8.01 -10.10
C GLU A 50 -6.86 8.51 -8.65
N ALA A 51 -6.28 7.75 -7.71
CA ALA A 51 -6.15 8.14 -6.31
C ALA A 51 -5.27 9.39 -6.13
N ASP A 52 -4.11 9.45 -6.81
CA ASP A 52 -3.21 10.61 -6.81
C ASP A 52 -3.95 11.87 -7.28
N LEU A 53 -4.78 11.76 -8.33
CA LEU A 53 -5.59 12.87 -8.83
C LEU A 53 -6.60 13.34 -7.78
N PHE A 54 -7.38 12.43 -7.20
CA PHE A 54 -8.33 12.79 -6.15
C PHE A 54 -7.63 13.41 -4.94
N LEU A 55 -6.46 12.91 -4.56
CA LEU A 55 -5.65 13.49 -3.49
C LEU A 55 -5.20 14.92 -3.83
N ALA A 56 -4.76 15.18 -5.06
CA ALA A 56 -4.34 16.51 -5.51
C ALA A 56 -5.49 17.55 -5.53
N PHE A 57 -6.73 17.08 -5.64
CA PHE A 57 -7.95 17.87 -5.51
C PHE A 57 -8.58 17.80 -4.12
N GLU A 58 -7.86 17.28 -3.12
CA GLU A 58 -8.26 17.25 -1.70
C GLU A 58 -9.52 16.39 -1.42
N ASP A 59 -9.87 15.48 -2.33
CA ASP A 59 -10.95 14.50 -2.16
C ASP A 59 -10.43 13.26 -1.42
N TYR A 60 -10.05 13.43 -0.15
CA TYR A 60 -9.35 12.42 0.63
C TYR A 60 -10.09 11.08 0.71
N GLU A 61 -11.40 11.08 0.97
CA GLU A 61 -12.17 9.83 1.10
C GLU A 61 -12.16 8.98 -0.19
N VAL A 62 -12.28 9.65 -1.33
CA VAL A 62 -12.26 8.99 -2.64
C VAL A 62 -10.85 8.50 -2.95
N ALA A 63 -9.84 9.33 -2.72
CA ALA A 63 -8.43 8.96 -2.91
C ALA A 63 -8.07 7.71 -2.08
N MET A 64 -8.45 7.69 -0.80
CA MET A 64 -8.20 6.56 0.10
C MET A 64 -8.86 5.27 -0.41
N THR A 65 -10.10 5.36 -0.85
CA THR A 65 -10.82 4.21 -1.44
C THR A 65 -10.08 3.67 -2.67
N LYS A 66 -9.59 4.56 -3.54
CA LYS A 66 -8.87 4.18 -4.77
C LYS A 66 -7.49 3.58 -4.48
N TYR A 67 -6.73 4.14 -3.54
CA TYR A 67 -5.47 3.54 -3.09
C TYR A 67 -5.65 2.15 -2.50
N GLN A 68 -6.68 1.94 -1.68
CA GLN A 68 -6.97 0.60 -1.13
C GLN A 68 -7.30 -0.40 -2.24
N GLN A 69 -8.11 0.01 -3.24
CA GLN A 69 -8.40 -0.82 -4.40
C GLN A 69 -7.14 -1.15 -5.21
N ALA A 70 -6.26 -0.17 -5.42
CA ALA A 70 -4.97 -0.37 -6.09
C ALA A 70 -4.07 -1.36 -5.33
N ALA A 71 -3.91 -1.16 -4.02
CA ALA A 71 -3.07 -2.02 -3.17
C ALA A 71 -3.58 -3.47 -3.15
N LEU A 72 -4.90 -3.66 -3.02
CA LEU A 72 -5.53 -4.98 -3.05
C LEU A 72 -5.30 -5.67 -4.40
N LEU A 73 -5.39 -4.93 -5.50
CA LEU A 73 -5.18 -5.48 -6.82
C LEU A 73 -3.71 -5.85 -7.05
N TYR A 74 -2.76 -5.01 -6.61
CA TYR A 74 -1.34 -5.36 -6.62
C TYR A 74 -1.04 -6.62 -5.79
N LYS A 75 -1.64 -6.78 -4.60
CA LYS A 75 -1.53 -8.02 -3.82
C LYS A 75 -2.05 -9.22 -4.60
N LYS A 76 -3.22 -9.11 -5.22
CA LYS A 76 -3.84 -10.19 -6.01
C LYS A 76 -2.99 -10.59 -7.22
N GLU A 77 -2.36 -9.62 -7.86
CA GLU A 77 -1.44 -9.80 -8.99
C GLU A 77 -0.04 -10.26 -8.54
N LYS A 78 0.17 -10.48 -7.24
CA LYS A 78 1.46 -10.83 -6.62
C LYS A 78 2.57 -9.79 -6.84
N ASN A 79 2.20 -8.56 -7.20
CA ASN A 79 3.14 -7.44 -7.26
C ASN A 79 3.31 -6.82 -5.87
N LEU A 80 3.94 -7.58 -4.98
CA LEU A 80 4.03 -7.27 -3.55
C LEU A 80 4.83 -5.99 -3.28
N VAL A 81 5.82 -5.67 -4.12
CA VAL A 81 6.61 -4.43 -3.99
C VAL A 81 5.73 -3.20 -4.20
N LEU A 82 4.91 -3.19 -5.25
CA LEU A 82 3.98 -2.08 -5.49
C LEU A 82 2.88 -2.03 -4.44
N ALA A 83 2.34 -3.19 -4.02
CA ALA A 83 1.40 -3.24 -2.91
C ALA A 83 1.98 -2.60 -1.64
N ALA A 84 3.22 -2.96 -1.27
CA ALA A 84 3.91 -2.37 -0.14
C ALA A 84 4.02 -0.84 -0.29
N SER A 85 4.42 -0.35 -1.46
CA SER A 85 4.56 1.10 -1.69
C SER A 85 3.26 1.87 -1.49
N VAL A 86 2.12 1.31 -1.94
CA VAL A 86 0.80 1.93 -1.74
C VAL A 86 0.40 1.86 -0.27
N TYR A 87 0.65 0.75 0.43
CA TYR A 87 0.39 0.67 1.86
C TYR A 87 1.28 1.60 2.69
N GLU A 88 2.54 1.82 2.32
CA GLU A 88 3.39 2.83 2.96
C GLU A 88 2.78 4.23 2.82
N HIS A 89 2.30 4.57 1.63
CA HIS A 89 1.60 5.83 1.41
C HIS A 89 0.32 5.93 2.26
N LEU A 90 -0.51 4.87 2.28
CA LEU A 90 -1.71 4.80 3.12
C LEU A 90 -1.41 4.97 4.62
N THR A 91 -0.32 4.37 5.13
CA THR A 91 0.11 4.56 6.52
C THR A 91 0.63 5.97 6.81
N THR A 92 1.09 6.70 5.78
CA THR A 92 1.50 8.10 5.91
C THR A 92 0.28 9.02 5.95
N LEU A 93 -0.73 8.74 5.12
CA LEU A 93 -1.97 9.51 5.07
C LEU A 93 -2.87 9.27 6.29
N GLN A 94 -2.93 8.03 6.79
CA GLN A 94 -3.74 7.64 7.94
C GLN A 94 -2.89 6.84 8.95
N PRO A 95 -2.00 7.50 9.71
CA PRO A 95 -1.09 6.82 10.64
C PRO A 95 -1.82 6.16 11.82
N GLU A 96 -3.03 6.62 12.15
CA GLU A 96 -3.84 6.08 13.23
C GLU A 96 -4.69 4.87 12.81
N ASN A 97 -4.65 4.48 11.52
CA ASN A 97 -5.35 3.28 11.06
C ASN A 97 -4.43 2.05 11.16
N PRO A 98 -4.61 1.18 12.18
CA PRO A 98 -3.73 0.05 12.38
C PRO A 98 -3.85 -1.03 11.30
N HIS A 99 -4.97 -1.04 10.56
CA HIS A 99 -5.19 -2.03 9.52
C HIS A 99 -4.16 -1.91 8.39
N PHE A 100 -3.81 -0.68 7.99
CA PHE A 100 -2.78 -0.48 6.96
C PHE A 100 -1.41 -0.87 7.45
N LEU A 101 -1.07 -0.57 8.70
CA LEU A 101 0.21 -0.97 9.28
C LEU A 101 0.32 -2.49 9.38
N SER A 102 -0.72 -3.17 9.88
CA SER A 102 -0.79 -4.64 9.93
C SER A 102 -0.63 -5.26 8.55
N THR A 103 -1.36 -4.74 7.56
CA THR A 103 -1.31 -5.25 6.18
C THR A 103 0.06 -4.98 5.53
N LEU A 104 0.68 -3.84 5.81
CA LEU A 104 2.03 -3.54 5.34
C LEU A 104 3.05 -4.52 5.91
N ILE A 105 2.97 -4.85 7.20
CA ILE A 105 3.84 -5.86 7.83
C ILE A 105 3.63 -7.24 7.19
N GLU A 106 2.37 -7.63 6.95
CA GLU A 106 2.04 -8.87 6.22
C GLU A 106 2.71 -8.90 4.83
N VAL A 107 2.61 -7.81 4.06
CA VAL A 107 3.24 -7.71 2.74
C VAL A 107 4.76 -7.80 2.83
N TYR A 108 5.39 -7.18 3.84
CA TYR A 108 6.82 -7.30 4.07
C TYR A 108 7.26 -8.70 4.50
N ALA A 109 6.44 -9.42 5.26
CA ALA A 109 6.69 -10.81 5.58
C ALA A 109 6.68 -11.69 4.32
N ARG A 110 5.73 -11.49 3.41
CA ARG A 110 5.68 -12.20 2.11
C ARG A 110 6.90 -11.88 1.23
N LEU A 111 7.40 -10.65 1.30
CA LEU A 111 8.62 -10.20 0.60
C LEU A 111 9.93 -10.67 1.25
N GLU A 112 9.87 -11.28 2.44
CA GLU A 112 11.05 -11.66 3.26
C GLU A 112 11.95 -10.47 3.62
N TRP A 113 11.37 -9.27 3.72
CA TRP A 113 12.10 -8.07 4.15
C TRP A 113 12.12 -7.98 5.67
N GLU A 114 12.88 -8.89 6.31
CA GLU A 114 12.93 -9.08 7.77
C GLU A 114 13.13 -7.75 8.53
N GLU A 115 14.09 -6.92 8.10
CA GLU A 115 14.37 -5.61 8.73
C GLU A 115 13.13 -4.69 8.74
N LYS A 116 12.39 -4.64 7.63
CA LYS A 116 11.17 -3.83 7.54
C LYS A 116 10.02 -4.42 8.35
N VAL A 117 9.92 -5.75 8.43
CA VAL A 117 8.95 -6.42 9.31
C VAL A 117 9.23 -6.01 10.75
N GLU A 118 10.47 -6.13 11.22
CA GLU A 118 10.85 -5.78 12.59
C GLU A 118 10.62 -4.30 12.90
N GLU A 119 11.05 -3.40 12.01
CA GLU A 119 10.87 -1.95 12.18
C GLU A 119 9.39 -1.59 12.34
N ARG A 120 8.55 -2.05 11.40
CA ARG A 120 7.11 -1.72 11.41
C ARG A 120 6.36 -2.44 12.53
N PHE A 121 6.78 -3.64 12.91
CA PHE A 121 6.20 -4.35 14.04
C PHE A 121 6.56 -3.70 15.38
N ASN A 122 7.78 -3.18 15.54
CA ASN A 122 8.13 -2.38 16.73
C ASN A 122 7.22 -1.15 16.85
N LYS A 123 6.95 -0.45 15.74
CA LYS A 123 5.99 0.66 15.72
C LYS A 123 4.57 0.22 16.13
N LEU A 124 4.15 -0.98 15.74
CA LEU A 124 2.87 -1.55 16.15
C LEU A 124 2.83 -1.83 17.67
N ILE A 125 3.91 -2.38 18.24
CA ILE A 125 4.05 -2.57 19.69
C ILE A 125 4.02 -1.22 20.43
N GLU A 126 4.72 -0.21 19.92
CA GLU A 126 4.70 1.14 20.50
C GLU A 126 3.29 1.74 20.49
N ASN A 127 2.56 1.59 19.38
CA ASN A 127 1.16 2.01 19.30
C ASN A 127 0.30 1.29 20.34
N TYR A 128 0.54 0.00 20.60
CA TYR A 128 -0.16 -0.76 21.64
C TYR A 128 0.16 -0.24 23.04
N LYS A 129 1.45 -0.04 23.36
CA LYS A 129 1.89 0.50 24.65
C LYS A 129 1.34 1.90 24.92
N ASN A 130 1.16 2.68 23.87
CA ASN A 130 0.58 4.02 23.93
C ASN A 130 -0.96 4.02 23.88
N ASN A 131 -1.61 2.86 23.98
CA ASN A 131 -3.08 2.69 23.91
C ASN A 131 -3.72 3.22 22.62
N LYS A 132 -2.96 3.35 21.52
CA LYS A 132 -3.50 3.73 20.21
C LYS A 132 -4.20 2.59 19.50
N ILE A 133 -3.83 1.35 19.84
CA ILE A 133 -4.43 0.12 19.31
C ILE A 133 -4.74 -0.82 20.46
N ASN A 134 -5.71 -1.72 20.26
CA ASN A 134 -6.03 -2.75 21.24
C ASN A 134 -5.11 -3.97 21.09
N LYS A 135 -5.17 -4.86 22.08
CA LYS A 135 -4.42 -6.12 22.09
C LYS A 135 -4.79 -7.03 20.91
N ASP A 136 -6.07 -7.02 20.51
CA ASP A 136 -6.58 -7.90 19.45
C ASP A 136 -5.92 -7.61 18.10
N VAL A 137 -5.70 -6.33 17.77
CA VAL A 137 -4.98 -5.94 16.55
C VAL A 137 -3.58 -6.54 16.53
N LEU A 138 -2.83 -6.44 17.63
CA LEU A 138 -1.46 -6.96 17.70
C LEU A 138 -1.43 -8.49 17.57
N LEU A 139 -2.33 -9.19 18.25
CA LEU A 139 -2.48 -10.65 18.13
C LEU A 139 -2.84 -11.08 16.70
N ASN A 140 -3.82 -10.42 16.09
CA ASN A 140 -4.22 -10.70 14.71
C ASN A 140 -3.06 -10.47 13.74
N THR A 141 -2.22 -9.45 13.94
CA THR A 141 -1.03 -9.22 13.12
C THR A 141 0.01 -10.33 13.30
N ILE A 142 0.25 -10.77 14.54
CA ILE A 142 1.16 -11.89 14.84
C ILE A 142 0.69 -13.15 14.10
N ASP A 143 -0.59 -13.48 14.21
CA ASP A 143 -1.17 -14.66 13.57
C ASP A 143 -1.13 -14.56 12.05
N GLN A 144 -1.40 -13.37 11.48
CA GLN A 144 -1.25 -13.13 10.04
C GLN A 144 0.17 -13.41 9.55
N ILE A 145 1.20 -12.93 10.25
CA ILE A 145 2.61 -13.13 9.87
C ILE A 145 2.99 -14.61 10.01
N ARG A 146 2.57 -15.26 11.09
CA ARG A 146 2.81 -16.69 11.31
C ARG A 146 2.19 -17.53 10.20
N ASN A 147 0.94 -17.25 9.83
CA ASN A 147 0.24 -17.94 8.75
C ASN A 147 0.94 -17.71 7.41
N VAL A 148 1.39 -16.49 7.11
CA VAL A 148 2.17 -16.21 5.89
C VAL A 148 3.43 -17.09 5.82
N PHE A 149 4.21 -17.17 6.90
CA PHE A 149 5.42 -17.99 6.89
C PHE A 149 5.12 -19.49 6.87
N ALA A 150 4.05 -19.94 7.51
CA ALA A 150 3.63 -21.33 7.49
C ALA A 150 3.14 -21.75 6.09
N ASP A 151 2.24 -20.97 5.48
CA ASP A 151 1.64 -21.26 4.17
C ASP A 151 2.69 -21.25 3.04
N GLU A 152 3.72 -20.40 3.17
CA GLU A 152 4.78 -20.27 2.17
C GLU A 152 6.01 -21.17 2.48
N ASN A 153 5.92 -22.08 3.46
CA ASN A 153 6.99 -23.00 3.89
C ASN A 153 8.30 -22.31 4.31
N LYS A 154 8.21 -21.13 4.94
CA LYS A 154 9.34 -20.29 5.36
C LYS A 154 9.73 -20.53 6.81
N GLU A 155 10.13 -21.77 7.15
CA GLU A 155 10.40 -22.17 8.54
C GLU A 155 11.49 -21.32 9.23
N SER A 156 12.53 -20.91 8.50
CA SER A 156 13.61 -20.07 9.04
C SER A 156 13.09 -18.70 9.47
N SER A 157 12.33 -18.03 8.61
CA SER A 157 11.74 -16.72 8.90
C SER A 157 10.70 -16.81 10.01
N LEU A 158 9.92 -17.90 10.06
CA LEU A 158 9.00 -18.16 11.17
C LEU A 158 9.74 -18.26 12.51
N LYS A 159 10.81 -19.06 12.58
CA LYS A 159 11.61 -19.22 13.81
C LYS A 159 12.20 -17.89 14.28
N LYS A 160 12.77 -17.10 13.36
CA LYS A 160 13.30 -15.77 13.65
C LYS A 160 12.21 -14.83 14.16
N PHE A 161 11.07 -14.78 13.49
CA PHE A 161 9.96 -13.92 13.88
C PHE A 161 9.40 -14.29 15.26
N VAL A 162 9.21 -15.58 15.54
CA VAL A 162 8.77 -16.04 16.88
C VAL A 162 9.80 -15.66 17.94
N ALA A 163 11.10 -15.88 17.69
CA ALA A 163 12.15 -15.45 18.62
C ALA A 163 12.12 -13.93 18.86
N PHE A 164 11.91 -13.13 17.81
CA PHE A 164 11.76 -11.69 17.90
C PHE A 164 10.55 -11.26 18.73
N VAL A 165 9.37 -11.86 18.50
CA VAL A 165 8.15 -11.60 19.29
C VAL A 165 8.38 -11.97 20.76
N ASN A 166 9.02 -13.11 21.04
CA ASN A 166 9.34 -13.53 22.41
C ASN A 166 10.24 -12.53 23.15
N ILE A 167 11.12 -11.82 22.43
CA ILE A 167 12.00 -10.81 23.02
C ILE A 167 11.27 -9.48 23.23
N LYS A 168 10.47 -9.05 22.25
CA LYS A 168 9.91 -7.69 22.22
C LYS A 168 8.54 -7.56 22.88
N ALA A 169 7.77 -8.65 22.89
CA ALA A 169 6.41 -8.68 23.39
C ALA A 169 6.09 -10.09 23.96
N PRO A 170 6.82 -10.52 25.03
CA PRO A 170 6.74 -11.88 25.58
C PRO A 170 5.34 -12.29 26.04
N GLU A 171 4.48 -11.34 26.40
CA GLU A 171 3.10 -11.58 26.77
C GLU A 171 2.18 -12.05 25.61
N PHE A 172 2.70 -12.03 24.37
CA PHE A 172 2.03 -12.54 23.16
C PHE A 172 2.78 -13.71 22.51
N ALA A 173 3.83 -14.20 23.18
CA ALA A 173 4.61 -15.36 22.80
C ALA A 173 3.88 -16.66 23.19
N THR A 174 2.81 -16.99 22.48
CA THR A 174 2.14 -18.31 22.59
C THR A 174 2.11 -19.00 21.25
#